data_AF-A0A1E3ND12-F1
#
_entry.id   AF-A0A1E3ND12-F1
#
_cell.length_a   1.000
_cell.length_b   1.000
_cell.length_c   1.000
_cell.angle_alpha   90.00
_cell.angle_beta   90.00
_cell.angle_gamma   90.00
#
_symmetry.space_group_name_H-M   'P 1'
#
loop_
_entity.id
_entity.type
_entity.pdbx_description
1 polymer ?
#
loop_
_entity_poly.entity_id
_entity_poly.type
_entity_poly.pdbx_seq_one_letter_code
_entity_poly.pdbx_strand_id
1 'polypeptide(L)'
;MTLKALGYNIDGQAESFISDQKLAHYSKIPQRAVFRGQIFGCLLQIIVTLCVINWEISNVKGLCTPKQESRFSCPQEKYFPKQTKHFYPTLIIGGMLVFAPYNLSYYYPAFVLGYIFNHFIKGRYLSWWERYNFVLSAGLNTGTAFSAVIIFFAVQYHPVVLSWWGNNVPYAGTDGQADGYQMSLLDPASQPDGYFGLRLHNSTG
;
A
#
# COMPACT_ATOMS: atom_id res chain seq x y z
N MET A 1 -14.06 15.79 6.07
CA MET A 1 -12.90 14.88 6.07
C MET A 1 -12.86 13.90 7.23
N THR A 2 -13.24 14.30 8.44
CA THR A 2 -13.06 13.50 9.66
C THR A 2 -13.63 12.08 9.57
N LEU A 3 -14.84 11.89 9.07
CA LEU A 3 -15.49 10.57 9.09
C LEU A 3 -14.84 9.54 8.14
N LYS A 4 -14.34 9.96 6.97
CA LYS A 4 -13.60 9.06 6.04
C LYS A 4 -12.23 8.69 6.58
N ALA A 5 -11.49 9.67 7.10
CA ALA A 5 -10.17 9.45 7.70
C ALA A 5 -10.29 8.60 8.97
N LEU A 6 -11.28 8.86 9.82
CA LEU A 6 -11.55 8.07 11.02
C LEU A 6 -11.98 6.65 10.66
N GLY A 7 -12.88 6.47 9.69
CA GLY A 7 -13.33 5.13 9.27
C GLY A 7 -12.18 4.26 8.78
N TYR A 8 -11.41 4.74 7.80
CA TYR A 8 -10.27 3.97 7.25
C TYR A 8 -9.21 3.63 8.31
N ASN A 9 -8.88 4.58 9.18
CA ASN A 9 -7.90 4.33 10.24
C ASN A 9 -8.46 3.39 11.30
N ILE A 10 -9.72 3.51 11.71
CA ILE A 10 -10.33 2.62 12.70
C ILE A 10 -10.40 1.20 12.17
N ASP A 11 -10.81 1.01 10.91
CA ASP A 11 -10.91 -0.31 10.29
C ASP A 11 -9.54 -1.00 10.20
N GLY A 12 -8.51 -0.28 9.73
CA GLY A 12 -7.15 -0.83 9.66
C GLY A 12 -6.55 -1.16 11.04
N GLN A 13 -6.84 -0.34 12.05
CA GLN A 13 -6.40 -0.60 13.43
C GLN A 13 -7.17 -1.77 14.06
N ALA A 14 -8.46 -1.91 13.76
CA ALA A 14 -9.26 -3.04 14.22
C ALA A 14 -8.80 -4.36 13.60
N GLU A 15 -8.47 -4.36 12.31
CA GLU A 15 -7.91 -5.54 11.62
C GLU A 15 -6.58 -5.96 12.24
N SER A 16 -5.69 -4.99 12.49
CA SER A 16 -4.40 -5.23 13.16
C SER A 16 -4.58 -5.80 14.57
N PHE A 17 -5.53 -5.27 15.34
CA PHE A 17 -5.86 -5.76 16.67
C PHE A 17 -6.35 -7.21 16.68
N ILE A 18 -7.25 -7.57 15.76
CA ILE A 18 -7.76 -8.95 15.62
C ILE A 18 -6.63 -9.90 15.20
N SER A 19 -5.76 -9.45 14.30
CA SER A 19 -4.60 -10.21 13.83
C SER A 19 -3.66 -10.58 15.00
N ASP A 20 -3.34 -9.61 15.85
CA ASP A 20 -2.50 -9.81 17.04
C ASP A 20 -3.15 -10.74 18.08
N GLN A 21 -4.46 -10.64 18.30
CA GLN A 21 -5.17 -11.54 19.22
C GLN A 21 -5.12 -12.99 18.74
N LYS A 22 -5.20 -13.18 17.42
CA LYS A 22 -5.06 -14.49 16.79
C LYS A 22 -3.65 -15.04 16.96
N LEU A 23 -2.63 -14.21 16.74
CA LEU A 23 -1.22 -14.57 16.99
C LEU A 23 -0.98 -14.96 18.46
N ALA A 24 -1.52 -14.18 19.40
CA ALA A 24 -1.40 -14.43 20.83
C ALA A 24 -1.95 -15.81 21.19
N HIS A 25 -3.13 -16.14 20.64
CA HIS A 25 -3.75 -17.45 20.82
C HIS A 25 -2.86 -18.59 20.27
N TYR A 26 -2.28 -18.43 19.07
CA TYR A 26 -1.38 -19.44 18.50
C TYR A 26 -0.07 -19.60 19.27
N SER A 27 0.46 -18.51 19.81
CA SER A 27 1.70 -18.48 20.59
C SER A 27 1.52 -18.92 22.04
N LYS A 28 0.29 -19.31 22.43
CA LYS A 28 -0.10 -19.65 23.81
C LYS A 28 0.20 -18.51 24.81
N ILE A 29 0.16 -17.27 24.34
CA ILE A 29 0.28 -16.09 25.19
C ILE A 29 -1.12 -15.77 25.72
N PRO A 30 -1.29 -15.51 27.04
CA PRO A 30 -2.59 -15.19 27.59
C PRO A 30 -3.16 -13.91 26.94
N GLN A 31 -4.34 -14.02 26.30
CA GLN A 31 -4.98 -12.93 25.54
C GLN A 31 -5.17 -11.65 26.37
N ARG A 32 -5.40 -11.78 27.68
CA ARG A 32 -5.53 -10.63 28.59
C ARG A 32 -4.23 -9.83 28.74
N ALA A 33 -3.07 -10.49 28.66
CA ALA A 33 -1.78 -9.78 28.72
C ALA A 33 -1.55 -8.97 27.43
N VAL A 34 -1.88 -9.55 26.28
CA VAL A 34 -1.79 -8.87 24.97
C VAL A 34 -2.74 -7.69 24.89
N PHE A 35 -3.98 -7.85 25.35
CA PHE A 35 -4.95 -6.75 25.42
C PHE A 35 -4.43 -5.56 26.25
N ARG A 36 -3.81 -5.82 27.40
CA ARG A 36 -3.21 -4.77 28.23
C ARG A 36 -2.03 -4.09 27.53
N GLY A 37 -1.20 -4.86 26.82
CA GLY A 37 -0.11 -4.32 26.01
C GLY A 37 -0.58 -3.41 24.88
N GLN A 38 -1.63 -3.82 24.15
CA GLN A 38 -2.21 -3.03 23.07
C GLN A 38 -2.88 -1.74 23.57
N ILE A 39 -3.62 -1.79 24.68
CA ILE A 39 -4.16 -0.56 25.31
C ILE A 39 -3.05 0.42 25.65
N PHE A 40 -1.97 -0.07 26.26
CA PHE A 40 -0.83 0.79 26.61
C PHE A 40 -0.16 1.38 25.36
N GLY A 41 0.04 0.58 24.33
CA GLY A 41 0.58 1.03 23.04
C GLY A 41 -0.28 2.11 22.39
N CYS A 42 -1.61 1.93 22.36
CA CYS A 42 -2.54 2.91 21.83
C CYS A 42 -2.49 4.24 22.61
N LEU A 43 -2.46 4.19 23.94
CA LEU A 43 -2.37 5.40 24.77
C LEU A 43 -1.08 6.17 24.50
N LEU A 44 0.06 5.48 24.41
CA LEU A 44 1.34 6.08 24.08
C LEU A 44 1.32 6.68 22.67
N GLN A 45 0.78 5.96 21.68
CA GLN A 45 0.67 6.43 20.30
C GLN A 45 -0.18 7.71 20.21
N ILE A 46 -1.31 7.77 20.92
CA ILE A 46 -2.17 8.97 20.95
C ILE A 46 -1.39 10.17 21.49
N ILE A 47 -0.67 10.00 22.59
CA ILE A 47 0.14 11.08 23.19
C ILE A 47 1.21 11.56 22.20
N VAL A 48 2.01 10.64 21.66
CA VAL A 48 3.10 10.98 20.72
C VAL A 48 2.55 11.69 19.48
N THR A 49 1.47 11.18 18.90
CA THR A 49 0.87 11.75 17.69
C THR A 49 0.33 13.16 17.95
N LEU A 50 -0.35 13.38 19.08
CA LEU A 50 -0.84 14.71 19.47
C LEU A 50 0.31 15.70 19.71
N CYS A 51 1.39 15.26 20.37
CA CYS A 51 2.57 16.10 20.58
C CYS A 51 3.21 16.52 19.26
N VAL A 52 3.39 15.59 18.32
CA VAL A 52 3.99 15.87 17.01
C VAL A 52 3.11 16.83 16.21
N ILE A 53 1.79 16.59 16.15
CA ILE A 53 0.87 17.47 15.42
C ILE A 53 0.86 18.87 16.03
N ASN A 54 0.81 18.99 17.36
CA ASN A 54 0.82 20.30 18.02
C ASN A 54 2.14 21.07 17.79
N TRP A 55 3.27 20.35 17.75
CA TRP A 55 4.56 20.91 17.42
C TRP A 55 4.64 21.37 15.96
N GLU A 56 4.14 20.54 15.03
CA GLU A 56 4.13 20.84 13.60
C GLU A 56 3.32 22.11 13.30
N ILE A 57 2.14 22.27 13.91
CA ILE A 57 1.29 23.46 13.76
C ILE A 57 1.97 24.73 14.31
N SER A 58 2.74 24.60 15.39
CA SER A 58 3.43 25.73 16.01
C SER A 58 4.70 26.15 15.26
N ASN A 59 5.38 25.22 14.59
CA ASN A 59 6.66 25.44 13.94
C ASN A 59 6.54 25.68 12.42
N VAL A 60 5.52 25.12 11.76
CA VAL A 60 5.30 25.24 10.31
C VAL A 60 4.23 26.30 10.01
N LYS A 61 4.68 27.50 9.62
CA LYS A 61 3.80 28.65 9.32
C LYS A 61 3.11 28.48 7.97
N GLY A 62 1.78 28.41 7.91
CA GLY A 62 1.03 28.41 6.65
C GLY A 62 0.62 27.03 6.11
N LEU A 63 0.39 26.07 7.00
CA LEU A 63 -0.22 24.77 6.68
C LEU A 63 -1.51 24.97 5.85
N CYS A 64 -1.66 24.19 4.78
CA CYS A 64 -2.77 24.26 3.81
C CYS A 64 -2.90 25.56 2.98
N THR A 65 -1.90 26.46 2.96
CA THR A 65 -1.89 27.58 1.99
C THR A 65 -1.18 27.16 0.68
N PRO A 66 -1.67 27.59 -0.50
CA PRO A 66 -1.08 27.19 -1.79
C PRO A 66 0.33 27.76 -2.03
N LYS A 67 0.85 28.61 -1.14
CA LYS A 67 2.12 29.35 -1.28
C LYS A 67 3.22 28.90 -0.31
N GLN A 68 3.07 27.74 0.32
CA GLN A 68 4.03 27.15 1.26
C GLN A 68 5.25 26.53 0.55
N GLU A 69 6.49 26.83 0.99
CA GLU A 69 7.73 26.33 0.37
C GLU A 69 7.82 24.80 0.30
N SER A 70 7.32 24.10 1.32
CA SER A 70 7.31 22.62 1.39
C SER A 70 6.10 21.96 0.70
N ARG A 71 5.23 22.73 0.02
CA ARG A 71 4.06 22.22 -0.73
C ARG A 71 3.11 21.28 0.03
N PHE A 72 2.96 21.45 1.35
CA PHE A 72 1.90 20.79 2.13
C PHE A 72 0.52 21.41 1.80
N SER A 73 0.03 21.09 0.61
CA SER A 73 -1.29 21.44 0.12
C SER A 73 -2.30 20.40 0.60
N CYS A 74 -3.53 20.84 0.90
CA CYS A 74 -4.62 19.99 1.40
C CYS A 74 -5.64 19.81 0.26
N PRO A 75 -5.41 18.88 -0.70
CA PRO A 75 -6.10 18.87 -1.99
C PRO A 75 -7.48 18.21 -1.89
N GLN A 76 -7.69 17.41 -0.85
CA GLN A 76 -8.82 16.49 -0.75
C GLN A 76 -10.13 17.14 -0.28
N GLU A 77 -10.13 18.42 0.15
CA GLU A 77 -11.35 19.13 0.60
C GLU A 77 -12.25 19.54 -0.60
N LYS A 78 -11.69 19.76 -1.80
CA LYS A 78 -12.42 20.44 -2.89
C LYS A 78 -13.37 19.58 -3.72
N TYR A 79 -13.23 18.25 -3.74
CA TYR A 79 -13.82 17.42 -4.81
C TYR A 79 -14.96 16.49 -4.42
N PHE A 80 -15.30 16.32 -3.14
CA PHE A 80 -16.36 15.38 -2.74
C PHE A 80 -17.66 16.08 -2.31
N PRO A 81 -18.72 16.07 -3.15
CA PRO A 81 -20.00 16.70 -2.83
C PRO A 81 -20.74 16.01 -1.69
N LYS A 82 -21.61 16.78 -1.00
CA LYS A 82 -22.48 16.39 0.14
C LYS A 82 -23.42 15.18 -0.12
N GLN A 83 -23.45 14.63 -1.34
CA GLN A 83 -24.34 13.54 -1.76
C GLN A 83 -23.86 12.12 -1.38
N THR A 84 -22.62 11.96 -0.92
CA THR A 84 -22.04 10.65 -0.51
C THR A 84 -22.27 10.32 0.97
N LYS A 85 -23.39 10.77 1.55
CA LYS A 85 -23.70 10.59 2.99
C LYS A 85 -24.13 9.16 3.35
N HIS A 86 -24.68 8.41 2.39
CA HIS A 86 -25.20 7.06 2.59
C HIS A 86 -24.43 5.98 1.82
N PHE A 87 -23.67 6.38 0.79
CA PHE A 87 -22.82 5.51 0.01
C PHE A 87 -21.44 6.14 -0.03
N TYR A 88 -20.43 5.40 0.41
CA TYR A 88 -19.03 5.84 0.44
C TYR A 88 -18.28 5.21 -0.75
N PRO A 89 -18.49 5.69 -1.99
CA PRO A 89 -17.86 5.12 -3.17
C PRO A 89 -16.33 5.20 -3.10
N THR A 90 -15.77 6.15 -2.34
CA THR A 90 -14.33 6.27 -2.11
C THR A 90 -13.72 5.05 -1.44
N LEU A 91 -14.45 4.30 -0.60
CA LEU A 91 -13.92 3.08 0.02
C LEU A 91 -13.73 1.98 -1.04
N ILE A 92 -14.74 1.81 -1.89
CA ILE A 92 -14.76 0.82 -2.99
C ILE A 92 -13.73 1.22 -4.06
N ILE A 93 -13.73 2.48 -4.47
CA ILE A 93 -12.79 3.03 -5.44
C ILE A 93 -11.36 3.02 -4.88
N GLY A 94 -11.17 3.28 -3.58
CA GLY A 94 -9.87 3.19 -2.92
C GLY A 94 -9.28 1.79 -2.99
N GLY A 95 -10.09 0.75 -2.75
CA GLY A 95 -9.68 -0.64 -2.95
C GLY A 95 -9.35 -0.96 -4.41
N MET A 96 -10.16 -0.51 -5.36
CA MET A 96 -9.89 -0.70 -6.80
C MET A 96 -8.65 0.07 -7.27
N LEU A 97 -8.37 1.24 -6.69
CA LEU A 97 -7.18 2.05 -6.98
C LEU A 97 -5.88 1.42 -6.48
N VAL A 98 -5.92 0.47 -5.54
CA VAL A 98 -4.72 -0.29 -5.19
C VAL A 98 -4.34 -1.20 -6.35
N PHE A 99 -5.31 -1.81 -7.03
CA PHE A 99 -5.09 -2.74 -8.14
C PHE A 99 -4.93 -2.07 -9.51
N ALA A 100 -5.49 -0.87 -9.70
CA ALA A 100 -5.54 -0.18 -11.00
C ALA A 100 -4.19 0.34 -11.57
N PRO A 101 -3.23 0.84 -10.77
CA PRO A 101 -2.01 1.44 -11.32
C PRO A 101 -0.90 0.41 -11.61
N TYR A 102 -1.07 -0.86 -11.24
CA TYR A 102 -0.03 -1.89 -11.41
C TYR A 102 -0.48 -2.96 -12.39
N ASN A 103 0.43 -3.39 -13.27
CA ASN A 103 0.20 -4.50 -14.18
C ASN A 103 -0.13 -5.79 -13.39
N LEU A 104 -0.96 -6.66 -13.98
CA LEU A 104 -1.39 -7.93 -13.39
C LEU A 104 -0.21 -8.77 -12.88
N SER A 105 0.95 -8.65 -13.53
CA SER A 105 2.20 -9.32 -13.14
C SER A 105 2.67 -9.00 -11.70
N TYR A 106 2.31 -7.85 -11.13
CA TYR A 106 2.64 -7.53 -9.73
C TYR A 106 1.79 -8.30 -8.72
N TYR A 107 0.52 -8.58 -9.05
CA TYR A 107 -0.42 -9.26 -8.16
C TYR A 107 -0.51 -10.76 -8.40
N TYR A 108 -0.26 -11.22 -9.62
CA TYR A 108 -0.27 -12.63 -10.00
C TYR A 108 0.59 -13.53 -9.09
N PRO A 109 1.86 -13.21 -8.76
CA PRO A 109 2.65 -14.07 -7.88
C PRO A 109 2.04 -14.17 -6.46
N ALA A 110 1.48 -13.08 -5.95
CA ALA A 110 0.79 -13.09 -4.66
C ALA A 110 -0.47 -13.96 -4.70
N PHE A 111 -1.23 -13.93 -5.80
CA PHE A 111 -2.39 -14.79 -6.00
C PHE A 111 -2.01 -16.27 -6.06
N VAL A 112 -0.98 -16.63 -6.82
CA VAL A 112 -0.48 -18.02 -6.92
C VAL A 112 -0.02 -18.53 -5.56
N LEU A 113 0.80 -17.74 -4.84
CA LEU A 113 1.23 -18.10 -3.48
C LEU A 113 0.04 -18.23 -2.53
N GLY A 114 -0.93 -17.31 -2.62
CA GLY A 114 -2.17 -17.36 -1.85
C GLY A 114 -2.99 -18.61 -2.11
N TYR A 115 -3.14 -19.02 -3.37
CA TYR A 115 -3.82 -20.26 -3.75
C TYR A 115 -3.10 -21.50 -3.19
N ILE A 116 -1.77 -21.57 -3.34
CA ILE A 116 -0.98 -22.68 -2.81
C ILE A 116 -1.13 -22.77 -1.29
N PHE A 117 -0.97 -21.67 -0.56
CA PHE A 117 -1.04 -21.69 0.90
C PHE A 117 -2.45 -21.87 1.46
N ASN A 118 -3.43 -21.11 0.96
CA ASN A 118 -4.77 -21.08 1.53
C ASN A 118 -5.71 -22.14 0.99
N HIS A 119 -5.48 -22.66 -0.23
CA HIS A 119 -6.32 -23.70 -0.81
C HIS A 119 -5.62 -25.07 -0.71
N PHE A 120 -4.42 -25.21 -1.27
CA PHE A 120 -3.76 -26.51 -1.37
C PHE A 120 -3.17 -26.99 -0.03
N ILE A 121 -2.36 -26.17 0.62
CA ILE A 121 -1.68 -26.54 1.88
C ILE A 121 -2.69 -26.62 3.02
N LYS A 122 -3.60 -25.64 3.14
CA LYS A 122 -4.68 -25.69 4.13
C LYS A 122 -5.57 -26.92 3.97
N GLY A 123 -5.85 -27.32 2.73
CA GLY A 123 -6.68 -28.50 2.44
C GLY A 123 -6.03 -29.84 2.82
N ARG A 124 -4.70 -29.97 2.69
CA ARG A 124 -3.97 -31.22 2.99
C ARG A 124 -3.34 -31.28 4.38
N TYR A 125 -2.92 -30.14 4.93
CA TYR A 125 -2.13 -30.04 6.16
C TYR A 125 -2.69 -28.99 7.11
N LEU A 126 -4.00 -29.09 7.41
CA LEU A 126 -4.70 -28.12 8.26
C LEU A 126 -4.00 -27.89 9.61
N SER A 127 -3.59 -28.95 10.31
CA SER A 127 -2.94 -28.86 11.62
C SER A 127 -1.59 -28.14 11.60
N TRP A 128 -0.85 -28.25 10.50
CA TRP A 128 0.40 -27.51 10.30
C TRP A 128 0.09 -26.05 9.94
N TRP A 129 -0.84 -25.84 9.02
CA TRP A 129 -1.21 -24.52 8.53
C TRP A 129 -1.74 -23.64 9.66
N GLU A 130 -2.65 -24.15 10.50
CA GLU A 130 -3.19 -23.41 11.64
C GLU A 130 -2.10 -23.00 12.65
N ARG A 131 -1.07 -23.83 12.83
CA ARG A 131 -0.02 -23.57 13.82
C ARG A 131 1.05 -22.60 13.32
N TYR A 132 1.42 -22.66 12.03
CA TYR A 132 2.62 -21.98 11.51
C TYR A 132 2.35 -20.91 10.47
N ASN A 133 1.15 -20.83 9.87
CA ASN A 133 0.88 -19.88 8.78
C ASN A 133 1.12 -18.42 9.19
N PHE A 134 0.70 -18.05 10.40
CA PHE A 134 0.94 -16.70 10.91
C PHE A 134 2.43 -16.43 11.15
N VAL A 135 3.14 -17.36 11.79
CA VAL A 135 4.57 -17.24 12.08
C VAL A 135 5.39 -17.11 10.79
N LEU A 136 5.02 -17.88 9.76
CA LEU A 136 5.63 -17.80 8.44
C LEU A 136 5.38 -16.43 7.78
N SER A 137 4.15 -15.91 7.84
CA SER A 137 3.83 -14.58 7.32
C SER A 137 4.62 -13.47 8.02
N ALA A 138 4.73 -13.53 9.35
CA ALA A 138 5.57 -12.61 10.12
C ALA A 138 7.07 -12.73 9.76
N GLY A 139 7.56 -13.95 9.55
CA GLY A 139 8.93 -14.22 9.09
C GLY A 139 9.22 -13.66 7.70
N LEU A 140 8.28 -13.74 6.76
CA LEU A 140 8.42 -13.17 5.43
C LEU A 140 8.46 -11.63 5.47
N ASN A 141 7.59 -11.00 6.26
CA ASN A 141 7.57 -9.54 6.38
C ASN A 141 8.81 -8.97 7.10
N THR A 142 9.34 -9.69 8.09
CA THR A 142 10.61 -9.30 8.71
C THR A 142 11.80 -9.59 7.78
N GLY A 143 11.74 -10.67 7.02
CA GLY A 143 12.75 -11.02 6.01
C GLY A 143 12.93 -9.95 4.92
N THR A 144 11.86 -9.31 4.45
CA THR A 144 11.97 -8.18 3.50
C THR A 144 12.67 -6.97 4.14
N ALA A 145 12.35 -6.63 5.39
CA ALA A 145 13.01 -5.55 6.12
C ALA A 145 14.51 -5.84 6.33
N PHE A 146 14.87 -7.06 6.75
CA PHE A 146 16.28 -7.46 6.86
C PHE A 146 17.00 -7.43 5.52
N SER A 147 16.34 -7.88 4.45
CA SER A 147 16.90 -7.82 3.10
C SER A 147 17.19 -6.39 2.66
N ALA A 148 16.30 -5.43 2.97
CA ALA A 148 16.51 -4.02 2.67
C ALA A 148 17.76 -3.45 3.37
N VAL A 149 17.97 -3.80 4.64
CA VAL A 149 19.17 -3.39 5.41
C VAL A 149 20.45 -3.99 4.79
N ILE A 150 20.41 -5.27 4.42
CA ILE A 150 21.55 -5.95 3.79
C ILE A 150 21.87 -5.30 2.43
N ILE A 151 20.86 -5.04 1.60
CA ILE A 151 21.04 -4.39 0.30
C ILE A 151 21.62 -2.97 0.45
N PHE A 152 21.17 -2.23 1.48
CA PHE A 152 21.70 -0.90 1.75
C PHE A 152 23.21 -0.94 1.99
N PHE A 153 23.69 -1.79 2.90
CA PHE A 153 25.12 -1.87 3.20
C PHE A 153 25.95 -2.51 2.07
N ALA A 154 25.37 -3.47 1.34
CA ALA A 154 26.08 -4.16 0.27
C ALA A 154 26.23 -3.32 -1.02
N VAL A 155 25.24 -2.50 -1.37
CA VAL A 155 25.17 -1.85 -2.70
C VAL A 155 24.95 -0.34 -2.64
N GLN A 156 24.27 0.20 -1.61
CA GLN A 156 23.96 1.64 -1.54
C GLN A 156 24.98 2.45 -0.72
N TYR A 157 25.57 1.86 0.33
CA TYR A 157 26.57 2.54 1.16
C TYR A 157 27.86 2.87 0.39
N HIS A 158 28.29 1.96 -0.48
CA HIS A 158 29.26 2.24 -1.54
C HIS A 158 28.60 1.93 -2.89
N PRO A 159 28.26 2.95 -3.70
CA PRO A 159 27.44 2.75 -4.89
C PRO A 159 28.20 1.91 -5.93
N VAL A 160 27.79 0.65 -6.07
CA VAL A 160 28.23 -0.24 -7.14
C VAL A 160 27.07 -0.44 -8.10
N VAL A 161 27.27 -0.08 -9.37
CA VAL A 161 26.29 -0.32 -10.43
C VAL A 161 26.32 -1.79 -10.85
N LEU A 162 25.39 -2.58 -10.30
CA LEU A 162 25.20 -3.98 -10.65
C LEU A 162 24.16 -4.10 -11.77
N SER A 163 24.61 -4.46 -12.98
CA SER A 163 23.73 -4.79 -14.09
C SER A 163 23.40 -6.29 -14.07
N TRP A 164 22.23 -6.65 -13.57
CA TRP A 164 21.74 -8.03 -13.55
C TRP A 164 20.25 -8.08 -13.88
N TRP A 165 19.73 -9.29 -14.12
CA TRP A 165 18.34 -9.52 -14.51
C TRP A 165 17.34 -8.76 -13.61
N GLY A 166 17.49 -8.78 -12.28
CA GLY A 166 16.54 -8.14 -11.36
C GLY A 166 16.56 -6.61 -11.40
N ASN A 167 17.65 -6.00 -11.86
CA ASN A 167 17.74 -4.55 -12.06
C ASN A 167 17.32 -4.11 -13.47
N ASN A 168 17.40 -5.00 -14.46
CA ASN A 168 17.13 -4.63 -15.86
C ASN A 168 15.71 -4.97 -16.30
N VAL A 169 15.15 -6.10 -15.83
CA VAL A 169 13.84 -6.60 -16.27
C VAL A 169 12.65 -5.71 -15.89
N PRO A 170 12.60 -5.08 -14.70
CA PRO A 170 11.50 -4.17 -14.37
C PRO A 170 11.38 -2.98 -15.34
N TYR A 171 12.49 -2.57 -15.96
CA TYR A 171 12.54 -1.46 -16.91
C TYR A 171 12.48 -1.87 -18.38
N ALA A 172 12.59 -3.17 -18.67
CA ALA A 172 12.55 -3.71 -20.02
C ALA A 172 11.12 -3.83 -20.57
N GLY A 173 10.12 -3.80 -19.69
CA GLY A 173 8.71 -3.81 -20.07
C GLY A 173 8.20 -2.41 -20.42
N THR A 174 7.07 -2.39 -21.12
CA THR A 174 6.33 -1.18 -21.46
C THR A 174 5.87 -0.35 -20.27
N ASP A 175 5.81 -0.94 -19.06
CA ASP A 175 5.49 -0.23 -17.82
C ASP A 175 6.69 0.53 -17.24
N GLY A 176 7.91 0.09 -17.59
CA GLY A 176 9.17 0.62 -17.07
C GLY A 176 9.84 1.62 -18.02
N GLN A 177 9.61 1.47 -19.33
CA GLN A 177 9.68 2.60 -20.24
C GLN A 177 8.46 3.47 -19.97
N ALA A 178 8.68 4.76 -19.69
CA ALA A 178 7.63 5.78 -19.57
C ALA A 178 6.64 5.81 -20.76
N ASP A 179 6.89 5.04 -21.82
CA ASP A 179 5.92 4.78 -22.89
C ASP A 179 4.62 4.11 -22.40
N GLY A 180 4.54 3.50 -21.20
CA GLY A 180 3.29 2.92 -20.68
C GLY A 180 2.10 3.88 -20.56
N TYR A 181 2.35 5.17 -20.27
CA TYR A 181 1.31 6.22 -20.32
C TYR A 181 1.15 6.83 -21.72
N GLN A 182 2.09 6.56 -22.64
CA GLN A 182 2.22 7.17 -23.96
C GLN A 182 1.88 6.21 -25.12
N MET A 183 1.71 4.91 -24.88
CA MET A 183 1.28 3.95 -25.90
C MET A 183 -0.18 4.13 -26.32
N SER A 184 -0.96 4.89 -25.56
CA SER A 184 -2.27 5.38 -26.03
C SER A 184 -2.18 6.54 -27.02
N LEU A 185 -0.99 7.10 -27.24
CA LEU A 185 -0.74 8.27 -28.08
C LEU A 185 0.03 7.92 -29.36
N LEU A 186 0.11 6.64 -29.74
CA LEU A 186 0.62 6.23 -31.05
C LEU A 186 -0.41 6.56 -32.14
N ASP A 187 0.08 7.07 -33.28
CA ASP A 187 -0.76 7.43 -34.42
C ASP A 187 -1.53 6.19 -34.93
N PRO A 188 -2.88 6.18 -34.88
CA PRO A 188 -3.70 5.01 -35.19
C PRO A 188 -3.56 4.51 -36.64
N ALA A 189 -2.89 5.26 -37.51
CA ALA A 189 -2.55 4.83 -38.87
C ALA A 189 -1.41 3.80 -38.93
N SER A 190 -0.64 3.61 -37.85
CA SER A 190 0.55 2.76 -37.82
C SER A 190 0.31 1.29 -37.41
N GLN A 191 -0.93 0.92 -37.04
CA GLN A 191 -1.26 -0.42 -36.53
C GLN A 191 -2.28 -1.14 -37.44
N PRO A 192 -1.99 -2.38 -37.88
CA PRO A 192 -2.77 -3.08 -38.90
C PRO A 192 -4.20 -3.48 -38.46
N ASP A 193 -4.49 -3.57 -37.15
CA ASP A 193 -5.76 -4.13 -36.64
C ASP A 193 -6.69 -3.11 -35.94
N GLY A 194 -6.40 -1.81 -36.05
CA GLY A 194 -7.24 -0.76 -35.47
C GLY A 194 -7.11 -0.64 -33.94
N TYR A 195 -7.05 0.59 -33.46
CA TYR A 195 -6.78 0.91 -32.06
C TYR A 195 -8.07 1.16 -31.26
N PHE A 196 -8.22 0.52 -30.10
CA PHE A 196 -9.30 0.79 -29.15
C PHE A 196 -8.78 1.70 -28.02
N GLY A 197 -9.03 3.01 -28.14
CA GLY A 197 -8.69 4.01 -27.14
C GLY A 197 -9.09 5.42 -27.57
N LEU A 198 -8.94 6.39 -26.68
CA LEU A 198 -9.32 7.79 -26.93
C LEU A 198 -8.43 8.41 -28.01
N ARG A 199 -9.04 8.85 -29.11
CA ARG A 199 -8.34 9.55 -30.18
C ARG A 199 -7.90 10.93 -29.69
N LEU A 200 -6.69 11.34 -30.04
CA LEU A 200 -6.24 12.73 -29.91
C LEU A 200 -7.20 13.62 -30.70
N HIS A 201 -8.07 14.36 -30.00
CA HIS A 201 -8.77 15.47 -30.61
C HIS A 201 -7.84 16.68 -30.57
N ASN A 202 -7.50 17.19 -31.75
CA ASN A 202 -6.64 18.36 -31.87
C ASN A 202 -7.39 19.58 -31.35
N SER A 203 -7.10 20.01 -30.12
CA SER A 203 -7.62 21.27 -29.56
C SER A 203 -6.86 22.44 -30.17
N THR A 204 -7.21 22.78 -31.39
CA THR A 204 -6.92 24.09 -32.01
C THR A 204 -8.26 24.76 -32.30
N GLY A 205 -8.61 25.76 -31.48
CA GLY A 205 -9.84 26.55 -31.60
C GLY A 205 -10.32 27.05 -30.26
#